data_AF-A0A6C7E899-F1
#
_entry.id   AF-A0A6C7E899-F1
#
_cell.length_a   1.000
_cell.length_b   1.000
_cell.length_c   1.000
_cell.angle_alpha   90.00
_cell.angle_beta   90.00
_cell.angle_gamma   90.00
#
_symmetry.space_group_name_H-M   'P 1'
#
loop_
_entity.id
_entity.type
_entity.pdbx_description
1 polymer ?
#
loop_
_entity_poly.entity_id
_entity_poly.type
_entity_poly.pdbx_seq_one_letter_code
_entity_poly.pdbx_strand_id
1 'polypeptide(L)'
;MLTAVVTSSHASGTMQFTLLEAETCVRTDLNDEEFAVGSEECPELNPIAPEGKEMLWGFGAFVVLAVCMRYWLFPKVREGMQARYDSIQSDRESAETLTAAARADVSEYEARLTSVRAEAQQKVDAARATLEAERTEKLSEVNARIAEKRAAAAAEVEAARQAALGDVESAVTAVVTRAAEIATGKPADSGKVASAVRSSMGTGVSS
;
A
#
# COMPACT_ATOMS: atom_id res chain seq x y z
N MET A 1 -20.01 17.54 -90.68
CA MET A 1 -21.25 16.73 -90.62
C MET A 1 -22.30 17.58 -89.93
N LEU A 2 -23.36 17.99 -90.63
CA LEU A 2 -24.42 18.80 -90.03
C LEU A 2 -25.25 17.94 -89.07
N THR A 3 -25.35 18.33 -87.81
CA THR A 3 -26.27 17.70 -86.84
C THR A 3 -27.52 18.56 -86.78
N ALA A 4 -28.62 18.09 -87.38
CA ALA A 4 -29.92 18.73 -87.28
C ALA A 4 -30.67 18.17 -86.07
N VAL A 5 -31.20 19.05 -85.21
CA VAL A 5 -32.17 18.67 -84.17
C VAL A 5 -33.56 18.78 -84.79
N VAL A 6 -34.25 17.65 -84.91
CA VAL A 6 -35.64 17.58 -85.38
C VAL A 6 -36.56 17.56 -84.16
N THR A 7 -37.38 18.58 -83.99
CA THR A 7 -38.45 18.60 -82.97
C THR A 7 -39.79 18.37 -83.65
N SER A 8 -40.50 17.28 -83.31
CA SER A 8 -41.85 17.03 -83.79
C SER A 8 -42.89 17.62 -82.83
N SER A 9 -43.77 18.48 -83.34
CA SER A 9 -44.97 18.94 -82.64
C SER A 9 -46.16 18.11 -83.12
N HIS A 10 -46.91 17.49 -82.19
CA HIS A 10 -47.96 16.50 -82.49
C HIS A 10 -49.29 17.11 -83.01
N ALA A 11 -49.40 18.43 -83.18
CA ALA A 11 -50.68 19.09 -83.43
C ALA A 11 -50.91 19.62 -84.86
N SER A 12 -49.89 19.66 -85.72
CA SER A 12 -50.02 20.04 -87.12
C SER A 12 -48.86 19.42 -87.89
N GLY A 13 -49.14 18.56 -88.88
CA GLY A 13 -48.15 17.73 -89.60
C GLY A 13 -47.14 18.46 -90.49
N THR A 14 -46.59 19.58 -90.04
CA THR A 14 -45.54 20.36 -90.70
C THR A 14 -44.21 20.18 -89.95
N MET A 15 -43.18 19.68 -90.63
CA MET A 15 -41.83 19.58 -90.08
C MET A 15 -41.09 20.91 -90.27
N GLN A 16 -40.79 21.60 -89.17
CA GLN A 16 -39.95 22.79 -89.20
C GLN A 16 -38.48 22.40 -88.95
N PHE A 17 -37.63 22.66 -89.95
CA PHE A 17 -36.18 22.58 -89.82
C PHE A 17 -35.66 23.98 -89.53
N THR A 18 -35.20 24.23 -88.31
CA THR A 18 -34.52 25.48 -87.97
C THR A 18 -33.02 25.23 -88.05
N LEU A 19 -32.41 25.73 -89.12
CA LEU A 19 -30.95 25.81 -89.22
C LEU A 19 -30.53 27.03 -88.40
N LEU A 20 -29.88 26.80 -87.26
CA LEU A 20 -29.16 27.87 -86.58
C LEU A 20 -27.97 28.22 -87.46
N GLU A 21 -28.01 29.42 -88.04
CA GLU A 21 -26.84 30.08 -88.65
C GLU A 21 -25.73 30.12 -87.60
N ALA A 22 -24.79 29.19 -87.74
CA ALA A 22 -23.48 29.33 -87.16
C ALA A 22 -22.79 30.42 -87.99
N GLU A 23 -22.79 31.65 -87.48
CA GLU A 23 -21.84 32.66 -87.92
C GLU A 23 -20.44 32.06 -87.76
N THR A 24 -19.76 32.00 -88.88
CA THR A 24 -18.54 31.26 -89.17
C THR A 24 -17.35 31.66 -88.30
N CYS A 25 -16.54 30.68 -87.92
CA CYS A 25 -15.08 30.81 -88.03
C CYS A 25 -14.56 29.45 -88.57
N VAL A 26 -14.61 29.29 -89.90
CA VAL A 26 -13.98 28.16 -90.59
C VAL A 26 -12.54 28.55 -90.88
N ARG A 27 -11.57 27.79 -90.37
CA ARG A 27 -10.17 27.84 -90.79
C ARG A 27 -10.04 26.99 -92.06
N THR A 28 -9.75 27.61 -93.21
CA THR A 28 -9.82 26.96 -94.53
C THR A 28 -8.50 27.00 -95.29
N ASP A 29 -7.35 26.98 -94.62
CA ASP A 29 -6.10 27.22 -95.33
C ASP A 29 -4.89 27.09 -94.40
N LEU A 30 -4.19 25.96 -94.52
CA LEU A 30 -2.72 25.89 -94.43
C LEU A 30 -2.25 24.69 -95.27
N ASN A 31 -2.22 24.89 -96.58
CA ASN A 31 -1.08 24.51 -97.39
C ASN A 31 -0.21 25.79 -97.46
N ASP A 32 1.04 25.66 -97.04
CA ASP A 32 2.15 26.60 -97.22
C ASP A 32 2.09 27.99 -96.54
N GLU A 33 3.07 28.16 -95.64
CA GLU A 33 3.77 29.39 -95.20
C GLU A 33 3.04 30.52 -94.45
N GLU A 34 3.80 31.06 -93.49
CA GLU A 34 3.59 32.25 -92.65
C GLU A 34 2.46 32.25 -91.61
N PHE A 35 2.88 32.10 -90.34
CA PHE A 35 2.12 32.50 -89.16
C PHE A 35 2.00 34.03 -89.11
N ALA A 36 0.97 34.58 -89.76
CA ALA A 36 0.53 35.94 -89.50
C ALA A 36 -0.18 35.99 -88.14
N VAL A 37 0.43 36.76 -87.24
CA VAL A 37 -0.05 37.00 -85.88
C VAL A 37 -1.19 38.01 -85.92
N GLY A 38 -2.39 37.60 -85.49
CA GLY A 38 -3.46 38.48 -85.03
C GLY A 38 -4.39 39.05 -86.11
N SER A 39 -5.68 38.74 -86.01
CA SER A 39 -6.77 39.60 -86.48
C SER A 39 -7.86 39.67 -85.40
N GLU A 40 -8.49 40.85 -85.28
CA GLU A 40 -9.28 41.29 -84.13
C GLU A 40 -10.70 40.68 -84.03
N GLU A 41 -11.07 39.71 -84.88
CA GLU A 41 -12.48 39.30 -85.07
C GLU A 41 -12.81 37.84 -84.74
N CYS A 42 -11.84 37.00 -84.34
CA CYS A 42 -12.11 35.70 -83.69
C CYS A 42 -11.13 35.53 -82.51
N PRO A 43 -11.52 35.80 -81.25
CA PRO A 43 -10.67 35.49 -80.12
C PRO A 43 -10.41 33.98 -80.10
N GLU A 44 -9.16 33.60 -80.34
CA GLU A 44 -8.73 32.21 -80.31
C GLU A 44 -8.98 31.70 -78.89
N LEU A 45 -9.95 30.79 -78.73
CA LEU A 45 -10.29 30.20 -77.44
C LEU A 45 -9.15 29.25 -77.03
N ASN A 46 -8.08 29.82 -76.48
CA ASN A 46 -6.86 29.10 -76.16
C ASN A 46 -7.07 28.32 -74.85
N PRO A 47 -7.20 26.98 -74.87
CA PRO A 47 -7.49 26.18 -73.67
C PRO A 47 -6.33 26.17 -72.66
N ILE A 48 -5.15 26.67 -73.06
CA ILE A 48 -3.97 26.79 -72.21
C ILE A 48 -3.99 28.09 -71.40
N ALA A 49 -4.63 29.14 -71.92
CA ALA A 49 -4.68 30.46 -71.29
C ALA A 49 -6.14 30.94 -71.20
N PRO A 50 -6.84 30.67 -70.08
CA PRO A 50 -8.22 31.11 -69.92
C PRO A 50 -8.29 32.64 -69.94
N GLU A 51 -9.43 33.16 -70.42
CA GLU A 51 -9.65 34.60 -70.45
C GLU A 51 -9.59 35.20 -69.03
N GLY A 52 -9.00 36.38 -68.88
CA GLY A 52 -8.74 36.99 -67.56
C GLY A 52 -9.99 37.15 -66.67
N LYS A 53 -11.17 37.25 -67.28
CA LYS A 53 -12.46 37.30 -66.58
C LYS A 53 -12.78 35.99 -65.83
N GLU A 54 -12.48 34.83 -66.43
CA GLU A 54 -12.70 33.53 -65.81
C GLU A 54 -11.70 33.27 -64.69
N MET A 55 -10.45 33.71 -64.88
CA MET A 55 -9.44 33.66 -63.84
C MET A 55 -9.81 34.56 -62.65
N LEU A 56 -10.36 35.75 -62.88
CA LEU A 56 -10.80 36.66 -61.82
C LEU A 56 -11.99 36.10 -61.03
N TRP A 57 -12.98 35.51 -61.70
CA TRP A 57 -14.13 34.88 -61.04
C TRP A 57 -13.75 33.60 -60.30
N GLY A 58 -12.92 32.74 -60.89
CA GLY A 58 -12.42 31.52 -60.25
C GLY A 58 -11.53 31.83 -59.05
N PHE A 59 -10.59 32.77 -59.20
CA PHE A 59 -9.74 33.23 -58.10
C PHE A 59 -10.55 33.94 -57.02
N GLY A 60 -11.53 34.77 -57.38
CA GLY A 60 -12.43 35.43 -56.44
C GLY A 60 -13.23 34.43 -55.60
N ALA A 61 -13.83 33.43 -56.24
CA ALA A 61 -14.53 32.34 -55.55
C ALA A 61 -13.59 31.54 -54.62
N PHE A 62 -12.36 31.26 -55.07
CA PHE A 62 -11.35 30.60 -54.26
C PHE A 62 -10.94 31.44 -53.04
N VAL A 63 -10.73 32.75 -53.20
CA VAL A 63 -10.38 33.66 -52.11
C VAL A 63 -11.50 33.73 -51.08
N VAL A 64 -12.76 33.84 -51.52
CA VAL A 64 -13.92 33.83 -50.61
C VAL A 64 -13.97 32.50 -49.83
N LEU A 65 -13.80 31.36 -50.50
CA LEU A 65 -13.71 30.05 -49.85
C LEU A 65 -12.56 29.99 -48.84
N ALA A 66 -11.36 30.46 -49.22
CA ALA A 66 -10.17 30.46 -48.37
C ALA A 66 -10.36 31.32 -47.12
N VAL A 67 -11.00 32.48 -47.25
CA VAL A 67 -11.39 33.35 -46.13
C VAL A 67 -12.37 32.62 -45.20
N CYS A 68 -13.42 31.99 -45.74
CA CYS A 68 -14.36 31.19 -44.94
C CYS A 68 -13.66 30.04 -44.21
N MET A 69 -12.78 29.30 -44.87
CA MET A 69 -11.98 28.25 -44.21
C MET A 69 -11.08 28.82 -43.10
N ARG A 70 -10.44 29.97 -43.34
CA ARG A 70 -9.53 30.60 -42.38
C ARG A 70 -10.22 31.09 -41.11
N TYR A 71 -11.45 31.59 -41.23
CA TYR A 71 -12.20 32.15 -40.10
C TYR A 71 -13.14 31.15 -39.42
N TRP A 72 -13.64 30.11 -40.12
CA TRP A 72 -14.57 29.14 -39.53
C TRP A 72 -13.99 27.73 -39.37
N LEU A 73 -13.37 27.17 -40.40
CA LEU A 73 -12.93 25.77 -40.36
C LEU A 73 -11.65 25.59 -39.53
N PHE A 74 -10.63 26.41 -39.79
CA PHE A 74 -9.35 26.36 -39.07
C PHE A 74 -9.47 26.48 -37.54
N PRO A 75 -10.23 27.44 -36.98
CA PRO A 75 -10.34 27.52 -35.52
C PRO A 75 -11.01 26.28 -34.93
N LYS A 76 -12.02 25.69 -35.59
CA LYS A 76 -12.70 24.48 -35.12
C LYS A 76 -11.80 23.25 -35.12
N VAL A 77 -11.00 23.06 -36.16
CA VAL A 77 -10.02 21.97 -36.23
C VAL A 77 -8.94 22.14 -35.15
N ARG A 78 -8.46 23.38 -34.97
CA ARG A 78 -7.45 23.68 -33.94
C ARG A 78 -7.99 23.44 -32.53
N GLU A 79 -9.22 23.88 -32.26
CA GLU A 79 -9.91 23.66 -30.97
C GLU A 79 -10.06 22.16 -30.67
N GLY A 80 -10.48 21.35 -31.65
CA GLY A 80 -10.59 19.89 -31.47
C GLY A 80 -9.24 19.20 -31.23
N MET A 81 -8.19 19.65 -31.89
CA MET A 81 -6.83 19.13 -31.68
C MET A 81 -6.30 19.49 -30.29
N GLN A 82 -6.52 20.73 -29.87
CA GLN A 82 -6.09 21.22 -28.57
C GLN A 82 -6.87 20.54 -27.44
N ALA A 83 -8.20 20.38 -27.58
CA ALA A 83 -9.02 19.65 -26.62
C ALA A 83 -8.56 18.19 -26.43
N ARG A 84 -8.16 17.50 -27.51
CA ARG A 84 -7.58 16.15 -27.41
C ARG A 84 -6.21 16.14 -26.75
N TYR A 85 -5.38 17.14 -27.04
CA TYR A 85 -4.07 17.25 -26.41
C TYR A 85 -4.20 17.49 -24.91
N ASP A 86 -5.06 18.43 -24.53
CA ASP A 86 -5.33 18.80 -23.15
C ASP A 86 -5.97 17.63 -22.39
N SER A 87 -6.90 16.88 -23.00
CA SER A 87 -7.47 15.68 -22.37
C SER A 87 -6.41 14.61 -22.11
N ILE A 88 -5.53 14.34 -23.08
CA ILE A 88 -4.46 13.36 -22.92
C ILE A 88 -3.48 13.79 -21.81
N GLN A 89 -3.12 15.06 -21.75
CA GLN A 89 -2.24 15.56 -20.69
C GLN A 89 -2.91 15.50 -19.32
N SER A 90 -4.17 15.95 -19.22
CA SER A 90 -4.96 15.85 -18.00
C SER A 90 -5.10 14.40 -17.53
N ASP A 91 -5.35 13.45 -18.43
CA ASP A 91 -5.47 12.03 -18.10
C ASP A 91 -4.14 11.46 -17.59
N ARG A 92 -3.01 11.87 -18.18
CA ARG A 92 -1.67 11.48 -17.73
C ARG A 92 -1.35 12.05 -16.35
N GLU A 93 -1.56 13.34 -16.14
CA GLU A 93 -1.34 14.00 -14.84
C GLU A 93 -2.24 13.38 -13.77
N SER A 94 -3.50 13.10 -14.09
CA SER A 94 -4.44 12.41 -13.18
C SER A 94 -3.96 11.00 -12.84
N ALA A 95 -3.48 10.23 -13.82
CA ALA A 95 -2.94 8.89 -13.58
C ALA A 95 -1.66 8.91 -12.75
N GLU A 96 -0.76 9.87 -13.00
CA GLU A 96 0.48 10.05 -12.25
C GLU A 96 0.20 10.45 -10.80
N THR A 97 -0.72 11.40 -10.58
CA THR A 97 -1.13 11.83 -9.23
C THR A 97 -1.83 10.72 -8.47
N LEU A 98 -2.74 9.96 -9.10
CA LEU A 98 -3.37 8.77 -8.50
C LEU A 98 -2.35 7.70 -8.13
N THR A 99 -1.38 7.43 -9.01
CA THR A 99 -0.31 6.46 -8.75
C THR A 99 0.60 6.93 -7.62
N ALA A 100 0.93 8.22 -7.59
CA ALA A 100 1.74 8.81 -6.52
C ALA A 100 1.01 8.76 -5.17
N ALA A 101 -0.28 9.10 -5.14
CA ALA A 101 -1.11 9.01 -3.93
C ALA A 101 -1.22 7.56 -3.44
N ALA A 102 -1.50 6.60 -4.33
CA ALA A 102 -1.57 5.19 -3.96
C ALA A 102 -0.23 4.67 -3.41
N ARG A 103 0.91 5.06 -3.99
CA ARG A 103 2.25 4.73 -3.46
C ARG A 103 2.50 5.37 -2.10
N ALA A 104 2.06 6.61 -1.90
CA ALA A 104 2.15 7.29 -0.61
C ALA A 104 1.34 6.56 0.47
N ASP A 105 0.09 6.19 0.17
CA ASP A 105 -0.78 5.44 1.08
C ASP A 105 -0.18 4.08 1.46
N VAL A 106 0.39 3.34 0.49
CA VAL A 106 1.10 2.08 0.76
C VAL A 106 2.30 2.32 1.67
N SER A 107 3.12 3.34 1.39
CA SER A 107 4.28 3.64 2.22
C SER A 107 3.92 4.03 3.65
N GLU A 108 2.82 4.77 3.83
CA GLU A 108 2.30 5.15 5.14
C GLU A 108 1.75 3.92 5.88
N TYR A 109 1.01 3.06 5.19
CA TYR A 109 0.51 1.82 5.77
C TYR A 109 1.65 0.90 6.22
N GLU A 110 2.69 0.73 5.40
CA GLU A 110 3.88 -0.06 5.74
C GLU A 110 4.65 0.54 6.93
N ALA A 111 4.75 1.86 6.99
CA ALA A 111 5.37 2.57 8.12
C ALA A 111 4.58 2.35 9.42
N ARG A 112 3.24 2.50 9.38
CA ARG A 112 2.35 2.22 10.54
C ARG A 112 2.44 0.76 10.97
N LEU A 113 2.51 -0.16 10.03
CA LEU A 113 2.59 -1.59 10.32
C LEU A 113 3.96 -1.97 10.92
N THR A 114 5.03 -1.29 10.50
CA THR A 114 6.35 -1.41 11.12
C THR A 114 6.36 -0.84 12.54
N SER A 115 5.75 0.32 12.77
CA SER A 115 5.66 0.91 14.12
C SER A 115 4.86 0.03 15.07
N VAL A 116 3.71 -0.49 14.63
CA VAL A 116 2.88 -1.40 15.43
C VAL A 116 3.62 -2.68 15.78
N ARG A 117 4.41 -3.25 14.85
CA ARG A 117 5.26 -4.42 15.15
C ARG A 117 6.34 -4.10 16.18
N ALA A 118 6.98 -2.95 16.06
CA ALA A 118 7.99 -2.51 17.03
C ALA A 118 7.37 -2.29 18.42
N GLU A 119 6.21 -1.63 18.51
CA GLU A 119 5.48 -1.44 19.76
C GLU A 119 5.01 -2.77 20.36
N ALA A 120 4.52 -3.70 19.54
CA ALA A 120 4.11 -5.02 20.00
C ALA A 120 5.30 -5.80 20.57
N GLN A 121 6.44 -5.79 19.89
CA GLN A 121 7.67 -6.42 20.37
C GLN A 121 8.14 -5.79 21.67
N GLN A 122 8.13 -4.46 21.77
CA GLN A 122 8.47 -3.74 23.00
C GLN A 122 7.54 -4.11 24.16
N LYS A 123 6.23 -4.23 23.93
CA LYS A 123 5.27 -4.67 24.96
C LYS A 123 5.51 -6.11 25.39
N VAL A 124 5.83 -7.00 24.46
CA VAL A 124 6.17 -8.41 24.78
C VAL A 124 7.44 -8.47 25.62
N ASP A 125 8.48 -7.72 25.24
CA ASP A 125 9.75 -7.72 25.96
C ASP A 125 9.60 -7.08 27.35
N ALA A 126 8.84 -6.00 27.47
CA ALA A 126 8.50 -5.40 28.77
C ALA A 126 7.69 -6.37 29.65
N ALA A 127 6.70 -7.07 29.10
CA ALA A 127 5.93 -8.07 29.84
C ALA A 127 6.81 -9.24 30.32
N ARG A 128 7.74 -9.71 29.48
CA ARG A 128 8.72 -10.73 29.87
C ARG A 128 9.61 -10.25 31.02
N ALA A 129 10.16 -9.05 30.92
CA ALA A 129 10.99 -8.47 31.96
C ALA A 129 10.23 -8.34 33.30
N THR A 130 8.98 -7.85 33.28
CA THR A 130 8.14 -7.76 34.49
C THR A 130 7.84 -9.15 35.07
N LEU A 131 7.51 -10.13 34.23
CA LEU A 131 7.26 -11.50 34.68
C LEU A 131 8.51 -12.16 35.30
N GLU A 132 9.68 -11.92 34.73
CA GLU A 132 10.96 -12.43 35.28
C GLU A 132 11.31 -11.76 36.61
N ALA A 133 11.06 -10.46 36.75
CA ALA A 133 11.21 -9.73 38.00
C ALA A 133 10.27 -10.29 39.08
N GLU A 134 8.97 -10.42 38.79
CA GLU A 134 7.99 -10.99 39.72
C GLU A 134 8.31 -12.44 40.09
N ARG A 135 8.79 -13.25 39.13
CA ARG A 135 9.21 -14.63 39.40
C ARG A 135 10.38 -14.65 40.38
N THR A 136 11.39 -13.81 40.15
CA THR A 136 12.56 -13.72 41.03
C THR A 136 12.16 -13.27 42.44
N GLU A 137 11.30 -12.26 42.54
CA GLU A 137 10.77 -11.78 43.82
C GLU A 137 10.01 -12.88 44.56
N LYS A 138 9.04 -13.54 43.91
CA LYS A 138 8.27 -14.64 44.51
C LYS A 138 9.16 -15.82 44.91
N LEU A 139 10.16 -16.17 44.10
CA LEU A 139 11.13 -17.21 44.45
C LEU A 139 11.93 -16.82 45.69
N SER A 140 12.38 -15.55 45.78
CA SER A 140 13.10 -15.06 46.95
C SER A 140 12.23 -15.11 48.22
N GLU A 141 10.97 -14.69 48.13
CA GLU A 141 10.01 -14.70 49.23
C GLU A 141 9.69 -16.13 49.68
N VAL A 142 9.48 -17.05 48.74
CA VAL A 142 9.25 -18.47 49.04
C VAL A 142 10.49 -19.09 49.67
N ASN A 143 11.69 -18.82 49.17
CA ASN A 143 12.92 -19.32 49.75
C ASN A 143 13.14 -18.79 51.18
N ALA A 144 12.85 -17.51 51.43
CA ALA A 144 12.89 -16.93 52.77
C ALA A 144 11.89 -17.62 53.71
N ARG A 145 10.64 -17.83 53.28
CA ARG A 145 9.62 -18.57 54.05
C ARG A 145 10.03 -20.01 54.33
N ILE A 146 10.65 -20.69 53.37
CA ILE A 146 11.16 -22.05 53.55
C ILE A 146 12.30 -22.06 54.58
N ALA A 147 13.23 -21.11 54.51
CA ALA A 147 14.33 -20.99 55.45
C ALA A 147 13.83 -20.74 56.88
N GLU A 148 12.85 -19.84 57.03
CA GLU A 148 12.20 -19.55 58.32
C GLU A 148 11.50 -20.79 58.89
N LYS A 149 10.68 -21.48 58.09
CA LYS A 149 10.02 -22.73 58.51
C LYS A 149 11.02 -23.82 58.89
N ARG A 150 12.15 -23.93 58.18
CA ARG A 150 13.22 -24.88 58.52
C ARG A 150 13.89 -24.51 59.83
N ALA A 151 14.16 -23.23 60.09
CA ALA A 151 14.72 -22.76 61.35
C ALA A 151 13.76 -23.01 62.53
N ALA A 152 12.47 -22.73 62.35
CA ALA A 152 11.45 -23.00 63.35
C ALA A 152 11.34 -24.51 63.66
N ALA A 153 11.25 -25.35 62.63
CA ALA A 153 11.22 -26.80 62.81
C ALA A 153 12.49 -27.34 63.49
N ALA A 154 13.67 -26.80 63.17
CA ALA A 154 14.92 -27.18 63.85
C ALA A 154 14.91 -26.78 65.33
N ALA A 155 14.38 -25.60 65.66
CA ALA A 155 14.22 -25.17 67.05
C ALA A 155 13.20 -26.02 67.81
N GLU A 156 12.08 -26.40 67.19
CA GLU A 156 11.10 -27.33 67.76
C GLU A 156 11.69 -28.72 68.01
N VAL A 157 12.46 -29.25 67.06
CA VAL A 157 13.17 -30.54 67.22
C VAL A 157 14.17 -30.47 68.37
N GLU A 158 14.92 -29.37 68.50
CA GLU A 158 15.87 -29.20 69.58
C GLU A 158 15.17 -29.06 70.94
N ALA A 159 14.09 -28.29 71.03
CA ALA A 159 13.28 -28.19 72.25
C ALA A 159 12.67 -29.55 72.64
N ALA A 160 12.15 -30.32 71.66
CA ALA A 160 11.62 -31.66 71.89
C ALA A 160 12.70 -32.64 72.35
N ARG A 161 13.93 -32.55 71.81
CA ARG A 161 15.08 -33.33 72.27
C ARG A 161 15.45 -32.99 73.71
N GLN A 162 15.52 -31.72 74.06
CA GLN A 162 15.83 -31.28 75.43
C GLN A 162 14.75 -31.73 76.43
N ALA A 163 13.47 -31.66 76.06
CA ALA A 163 12.37 -32.17 76.87
C ALA A 163 12.48 -33.70 77.06
N ALA A 164 12.71 -34.45 75.98
CA ALA A 164 12.88 -35.90 76.03
C ALA A 164 14.09 -36.31 76.90
N LEU A 165 15.21 -35.57 76.82
CA LEU A 165 16.37 -35.79 77.69
C LEU A 165 16.02 -35.56 79.17
N GLY A 166 15.25 -34.52 79.49
CA GLY A 166 14.76 -34.26 80.85
C GLY A 166 13.84 -35.37 81.38
N ASP A 167 12.94 -35.88 80.53
CA ASP A 167 12.06 -37.00 80.88
C ASP A 167 12.87 -38.28 81.14
N VAL A 168 13.91 -38.54 80.33
CA VAL A 168 14.84 -39.66 80.54
C VAL A 168 15.65 -39.49 81.83
N GLU A 169 16.16 -38.29 82.13
CA GLU A 169 16.88 -38.01 83.38
C GLU A 169 15.99 -38.27 84.60
N SER A 170 14.73 -37.84 84.56
CA SER A 170 13.74 -38.05 85.63
C SER A 170 13.44 -39.54 85.82
N ALA A 171 13.17 -40.27 84.73
CA ALA A 171 12.88 -41.70 84.76
C ALA A 171 14.07 -42.52 85.29
N VAL A 172 15.30 -42.21 84.83
CA VAL A 172 16.52 -42.88 85.31
C VAL A 172 16.79 -42.56 86.78
N THR A 173 16.62 -41.31 87.21
CA THR A 173 16.76 -40.92 88.62
C THR A 173 15.80 -41.70 89.52
N ALA A 174 14.54 -41.88 89.11
CA ALA A 174 13.56 -42.67 89.85
C ALA A 174 13.95 -44.15 89.95
N VAL A 175 14.42 -44.75 88.85
CA VAL A 175 14.89 -46.16 88.83
C VAL A 175 16.13 -46.35 89.71
N VAL A 176 17.13 -45.46 89.61
CA VAL A 176 18.37 -45.53 90.39
C VAL A 176 18.10 -45.31 91.88
N THR A 177 17.24 -44.34 92.23
CA THR A 177 16.85 -44.09 93.64
C THR A 177 16.23 -45.35 94.24
N ARG A 178 15.26 -45.96 93.54
CA ARG A 178 14.61 -47.20 94.00
C ARG A 178 15.60 -48.36 94.10
N ALA A 179 16.51 -48.51 93.16
CA ALA A 179 17.55 -49.54 93.21
C ALA A 179 18.53 -49.33 94.39
N ALA A 180 18.92 -48.09 94.68
CA ALA A 180 19.80 -47.75 95.79
C ALA A 180 19.16 -48.01 97.15
N GLU A 181 17.86 -47.70 97.31
CA GLU A 181 17.10 -48.03 98.53
C GLU A 181 17.02 -49.54 98.76
N ILE A 182 16.76 -50.32 97.70
CA ILE A 182 16.73 -51.79 97.77
C ILE A 182 18.11 -52.35 98.15
N ALA A 183 19.19 -51.84 97.57
CA ALA A 183 20.55 -52.35 97.80
C ALA A 183 21.13 -51.97 99.18
N THR A 184 20.82 -50.77 99.68
CA THR A 184 21.40 -50.25 100.94
C THR A 184 20.48 -50.41 102.16
N GLY A 185 19.19 -50.69 101.94
CA GLY A 185 18.19 -50.80 103.00
C GLY A 185 17.89 -49.49 103.72
N LYS A 186 18.30 -48.35 103.16
CA LYS A 186 18.13 -46.99 103.73
C LYS A 186 17.55 -46.05 102.67
N PRO A 187 16.80 -45.01 103.08
CA PRO A 187 16.28 -44.01 102.14
C PRO A 187 17.45 -43.31 101.41
N ALA A 188 17.35 -43.19 100.09
CA ALA A 188 18.38 -42.57 99.27
C ALA A 188 18.20 -41.03 99.24
N ASP A 189 19.32 -40.29 99.28
CA ASP A 189 19.32 -38.82 99.14
C ASP A 189 19.10 -38.46 97.66
N SER A 190 17.89 -37.97 97.35
CA SER A 190 17.47 -37.63 95.99
C SER A 190 18.31 -36.54 95.35
N GLY A 191 18.89 -35.61 96.12
CA GLY A 191 19.76 -34.55 95.61
C GLY A 191 21.10 -35.11 95.13
N LYS A 192 21.67 -36.05 95.88
CA LYS A 192 22.94 -36.71 95.50
C LYS A 192 22.76 -37.63 94.30
N VAL A 193 21.68 -38.43 94.27
CA VAL A 193 21.39 -39.31 93.14
C VAL A 193 21.16 -38.51 91.85
N ALA A 194 20.38 -37.43 91.90
CA ALA A 194 20.15 -36.57 90.74
C ALA A 194 21.46 -35.94 90.22
N SER A 195 22.34 -35.46 91.12
CA SER A 195 23.64 -34.90 90.71
C SER A 195 24.56 -35.95 90.05
N ALA A 196 24.55 -37.19 90.55
CA ALA A 196 25.37 -38.28 90.01
C ALA A 196 24.87 -38.75 88.64
N VAL A 197 23.55 -38.87 88.46
CA VAL A 197 22.93 -39.21 87.16
C VAL A 197 23.20 -38.11 86.13
N ARG A 198 23.06 -36.83 86.50
CA ARG A 198 23.38 -35.72 85.61
C ARG A 198 24.85 -35.71 85.20
N SER A 199 25.75 -35.98 86.14
CA SER A 199 27.18 -36.06 85.85
C SER A 199 27.51 -37.20 84.89
N SER A 200 26.87 -38.37 85.03
CA SER A 200 27.15 -39.54 84.17
C SER A 200 26.52 -39.40 82.78
N MET A 201 25.32 -38.81 82.68
CA MET A 201 24.69 -38.52 81.40
C MET A 201 25.38 -37.38 80.63
N GLY A 202 25.86 -36.35 81.33
CA GLY A 202 26.61 -35.25 80.71
C GLY A 202 27.96 -35.68 80.11
N THR A 203 28.63 -36.67 80.71
CA THR A 203 29.86 -37.25 80.16
C THR A 203 29.64 -38.10 78.89
N GLY A 204 28.43 -38.65 78.68
CA GLY A 204 28.13 -39.49 77.51
C GLY A 204 27.73 -38.73 76.24
N VAL A 205 27.27 -37.48 76.37
CA VAL A 205 26.83 -36.63 75.24
C VAL A 205 28.00 -35.86 74.58
N SER A 206 29.14 -35.76 75.26
CA SER A 206 30.31 -34.99 74.79
C SER A 206 31.40 -35.84 74.09
N SER A 207 31.14 -37.14 73.85
CA SER A 207 32.02 -38.07 73.11
C SER A 207 31.42 -38.42 71.76
#